data_AF-A0A432QIS2-F1
#
_entry.id   AF-A0A432QIS2-F1
#
_cell.length_a   1.000
_cell.length_b   1.000
_cell.length_c   1.000
_cell.angle_alpha   90.00
_cell.angle_beta   90.00
_cell.angle_gamma   90.00
#
_symmetry.space_group_name_H-M   'P 1'
#
loop_
_entity.id
_entity.type
_entity.pdbx_description
1 polymer ?
#
loop_
_entity_poly.entity_id
_entity_poly.type
_entity_poly.pdbx_seq_one_letter_code
_entity_poly.pdbx_strand_id
1 'polypeptide(L)'
;GAHHAGLGARRNHVRRRRFGEQAPVAGMAVAGVRLEGTELAVEAGLAVAPWGGIVVNKRLQTTDPDIYAAGDCIATTSLVTGKETYAPLGSLANREGRVAADNMAGIPTTFDGVVGSFIMKAFERCIAATGITYEAAMAEGFDADYALTAPADRAHFFPGEAIAIYQLVFDKRSRRVLGLQGFGMMNDSISARIAAAAVMISKGAVIEDFMLAEMAYAPPFSAAIDSINAAAYVADNICDGRMRKVGLEHFFNWMEDFSREPDWRALDIRHPQESGPFVKKFGSDKWVAVPYAEVRKRYTEIPADKTLIILCDAGTRSYEVQVFLDNMGVNNTMVLSGGFNVIRRIGVDWFPE
;
A
#
# COMPACT_ATOMS: atom_id res chain seq x y z
N GLY A 1 -48.22 5.78 3.51
CA GLY A 1 -47.46 6.83 4.21
C GLY A 1 -47.27 6.40 5.64
N ALA A 2 -46.15 6.59 6.30
CA ALA A 2 -44.87 7.14 5.88
C ALA A 2 -43.77 6.43 6.67
N HIS A 3 -42.63 6.23 6.01
CA HIS A 3 -41.39 5.70 6.55
C HIS A 3 -40.80 6.62 7.63
N HIS A 4 -40.30 6.03 8.72
CA HIS A 4 -39.14 6.57 9.43
C HIS A 4 -38.30 5.41 9.96
N ALA A 5 -37.35 4.97 9.13
CA ALA A 5 -36.24 4.13 9.56
C ALA A 5 -35.14 5.07 10.09
N GLY A 6 -35.02 5.16 11.41
CA GLY A 6 -33.89 5.82 12.05
C GLY A 6 -32.65 4.94 11.93
N LEU A 7 -31.72 5.32 11.05
CA LEU A 7 -30.39 4.73 10.96
C LEU A 7 -29.61 5.08 12.23
N GLY A 8 -29.40 4.07 13.07
CA GLY A 8 -28.67 4.19 14.32
C GLY A 8 -27.22 4.65 14.11
N ALA A 9 -26.81 5.60 14.94
CA ALA A 9 -25.43 6.04 15.08
C ALA A 9 -24.50 4.83 15.28
N ARG A 10 -23.63 4.58 14.29
CA ARG A 10 -22.53 3.62 14.45
C ARG A 10 -21.52 4.22 15.42
N ARG A 11 -21.68 3.91 16.72
CA ARG A 11 -20.64 4.14 17.73
C ARG A 11 -19.41 3.34 17.31
N ASN A 12 -18.29 4.02 17.08
CA ASN A 12 -16.96 3.41 16.94
C ASN A 12 -16.77 2.37 18.06
N HIS A 13 -16.84 1.09 17.70
CA HIS A 13 -16.57 0.01 18.63
C HIS A 13 -15.06 -0.06 18.83
N VAL A 14 -14.61 0.47 19.97
CA VAL A 14 -13.29 0.14 20.51
C VAL A 14 -13.26 -1.38 20.69
N ARG A 15 -12.55 -2.09 19.81
CA ARG A 15 -12.31 -3.53 19.97
C ARG A 15 -11.36 -3.72 21.16
N ARG A 16 -11.94 -3.99 22.33
CA ARG A 16 -11.18 -4.47 23.49
C ARG A 16 -10.71 -5.90 23.20
N ARG A 17 -9.47 -6.09 22.75
CA ARG A 17 -8.81 -7.40 22.87
C ARG A 17 -8.37 -7.57 24.32
N ARG A 18 -9.05 -8.45 25.06
CA ARG A 18 -8.46 -9.01 26.29
C ARG A 18 -7.49 -10.10 25.85
N PHE A 19 -6.20 -9.89 26.08
CA PHE A 19 -5.26 -11.00 26.12
C PHE A 19 -5.55 -11.79 27.40
N GLY A 20 -5.60 -13.12 27.31
CA GLY A 20 -5.93 -14.02 28.42
C GLY A 20 -4.85 -14.14 29.49
N GLU A 21 -3.71 -13.48 29.30
CA GLU A 21 -2.58 -13.50 30.22
C GLU A 21 -2.51 -12.17 31.00
N GLN A 22 -2.49 -12.28 32.33
CA GLN A 22 -2.16 -11.16 33.21
C GLN A 22 -0.65 -10.91 33.11
N ALA A 23 -0.22 -10.05 32.19
CA ALA A 23 1.13 -9.51 32.22
C ALA A 23 1.20 -8.43 33.32
N PRO A 24 2.24 -8.40 34.17
CA PRO A 24 2.48 -7.27 35.06
C PRO A 24 2.74 -6.02 34.21
N VAL A 25 1.79 -5.09 34.18
CA VAL A 25 1.88 -3.83 33.43
C VAL A 25 2.47 -2.75 34.35
N ALA A 26 3.68 -2.29 34.05
CA ALA A 26 4.33 -1.20 34.79
C ALA A 26 3.87 0.21 34.35
N GLY A 27 3.13 0.32 33.24
CA GLY A 27 2.56 1.57 32.74
C GLY A 27 1.60 1.34 31.58
N MET A 28 0.57 2.18 31.46
CA MET A 28 -0.43 2.12 30.38
C MET A 28 -0.40 3.41 29.57
N ALA A 29 -0.21 3.29 28.25
CA ALA A 29 -0.40 4.39 27.31
C ALA A 29 -1.71 4.17 26.53
N VAL A 30 -2.56 5.19 26.46
CA VAL A 30 -3.77 5.19 25.64
C VAL A 30 -3.51 6.11 24.44
N ALA A 31 -3.59 5.56 23.23
CA ALA A 31 -3.35 6.29 21.99
C ALA A 31 -4.62 6.28 21.12
N GLY A 32 -4.99 7.46 20.63
CA GLY A 32 -6.17 7.70 19.80
C GLY A 32 -6.68 9.12 20.02
N VAL A 33 -6.89 9.86 18.94
CA VAL A 33 -7.51 11.19 19.00
C VAL A 33 -8.99 11.02 18.67
N ARG A 34 -9.84 11.52 19.56
CA ARG A 34 -11.25 11.75 19.26
C ARG A 34 -11.36 13.19 18.77
N LEU A 35 -12.23 13.47 17.80
CA LEU A 35 -12.60 14.86 17.54
C LEU A 35 -13.17 15.47 18.83
N GLU A 36 -12.46 16.45 19.36
CA GLU A 36 -12.85 17.26 20.51
C GLU A 36 -13.04 18.71 20.02
N GLY A 37 -13.98 19.45 20.59
CA GLY A 37 -14.18 20.87 20.28
C GLY A 37 -15.20 21.17 19.18
N THR A 38 -16.12 20.26 18.89
CA THR A 38 -17.23 20.47 17.93
C THR A 38 -18.53 20.86 18.65
N GLU A 39 -18.56 20.76 19.97
CA GLU A 39 -19.67 21.15 20.84
C GLU A 39 -20.03 22.62 20.63
N LEU A 40 -19.03 23.50 20.57
CA LEU A 40 -19.23 24.93 20.29
C LEU A 40 -19.90 25.15 18.92
N ALA A 41 -19.49 24.39 17.91
CA ALA A 41 -20.06 24.50 16.57
C ALA A 41 -21.53 24.04 16.55
N VAL A 42 -21.83 22.95 17.25
CA VAL A 42 -23.21 22.44 17.39
C VAL A 42 -24.09 23.42 18.15
N GLU A 43 -23.61 23.95 19.29
CA GLU A 43 -24.33 24.93 20.10
C GLU A 43 -24.57 26.24 19.35
N ALA A 44 -23.64 26.64 18.47
CA ALA A 44 -23.77 27.79 17.58
C ALA A 44 -24.67 27.53 16.35
N GLY A 45 -25.17 26.30 16.15
CA GLY A 45 -26.04 25.94 15.03
C GLY A 45 -25.31 25.74 13.69
N LEU A 46 -23.99 25.52 13.71
CA LEU A 46 -23.21 25.24 12.51
C LEU A 46 -23.43 23.80 12.03
N ALA A 47 -23.32 23.58 10.72
CA ALA A 47 -23.40 22.23 10.18
C ALA A 47 -22.18 21.39 10.61
N VAL A 48 -22.47 20.19 11.09
CA VAL A 48 -21.48 19.17 11.44
C VAL A 48 -21.81 17.86 10.74
N ALA A 49 -20.78 17.14 10.33
CA ALA A 49 -20.90 15.81 9.76
C ALA A 49 -21.48 14.82 10.80
N PRO A 50 -22.08 13.69 10.38
CA PRO A 50 -22.62 12.69 11.31
C PRO A 50 -21.63 12.15 12.33
N TRP A 51 -20.33 12.24 12.04
CA TRP A 51 -19.22 11.81 12.90
C TRP A 51 -18.59 12.96 13.70
N GLY A 52 -19.08 14.19 13.56
CA GLY A 52 -18.75 15.35 14.40
C GLY A 52 -17.94 16.46 13.72
N GLY A 53 -17.27 16.21 12.59
CA GLY A 53 -16.45 17.23 11.93
C GLY A 53 -17.25 18.44 11.46
N ILE A 54 -16.73 19.65 11.69
CA ILE A 54 -17.35 20.90 11.23
C ILE A 54 -17.34 20.92 9.70
N VAL A 55 -18.51 21.07 9.08
CA VAL A 55 -18.63 21.13 7.63
C VAL A 55 -18.14 22.51 7.16
N VAL A 56 -17.17 22.50 6.25
CA VAL A 56 -16.62 23.71 5.65
C VAL A 56 -16.64 23.63 4.13
N ASN A 57 -16.69 24.79 3.47
CA ASN A 57 -16.46 24.89 2.04
C ASN A 57 -14.96 24.91 1.71
N LYS A 58 -14.61 25.01 0.41
CA LYS A 58 -13.21 25.05 -0.05
C LYS A 58 -12.40 26.28 0.44
N ARG A 59 -13.07 27.32 0.94
CA ARG A 59 -12.45 28.51 1.57
C ARG A 59 -12.30 28.36 3.08
N LEU A 60 -12.66 27.19 3.62
CA LEU A 60 -12.68 26.87 5.05
C LEU A 60 -13.70 27.68 5.86
N GLN A 61 -14.72 28.21 5.18
CA GLN A 61 -15.87 28.84 5.83
C GLN A 61 -16.87 27.79 6.25
N THR A 62 -17.47 27.98 7.42
CA THR A 62 -18.56 27.14 7.92
C THR A 62 -19.88 27.52 7.24
N THR A 63 -21.02 27.02 7.73
CA THR A 63 -22.35 27.47 7.28
C THR A 63 -22.67 28.91 7.66
N ASP A 64 -21.95 29.49 8.63
CA ASP A 64 -21.96 30.93 8.89
C ASP A 64 -20.80 31.59 8.11
N PRO A 65 -21.08 32.61 7.26
CA PRO A 65 -20.05 33.22 6.41
C PRO A 65 -18.96 33.97 7.20
N ASP A 66 -19.23 34.35 8.45
CA ASP A 66 -18.29 35.08 9.32
C ASP A 66 -17.44 34.12 10.18
N ILE A 67 -17.74 32.82 10.16
CA ILE A 67 -17.04 31.80 10.96
C ILE A 67 -16.27 30.85 10.03
N TYR A 68 -14.98 30.69 10.33
CA TYR A 68 -14.09 29.74 9.67
C TYR A 68 -13.65 28.65 10.63
N ALA A 69 -13.35 27.46 10.10
CA ALA A 69 -12.80 26.34 10.87
C ALA A 69 -11.67 25.66 10.08
N ALA A 70 -10.64 25.20 10.79
CA ALA A 70 -9.46 24.56 10.22
C ALA A 70 -8.84 23.57 11.23
N GLY A 71 -8.07 22.61 10.73
CA GLY A 71 -7.39 21.60 11.54
C GLY A 71 -8.27 20.42 11.91
N ASP A 72 -7.92 19.73 12.98
CA ASP A 72 -8.49 18.44 13.36
C ASP A 72 -9.99 18.49 13.72
N CYS A 73 -10.63 19.65 13.72
CA CYS A 73 -12.06 19.80 13.97
C CYS A 73 -12.92 19.76 12.70
N ILE A 74 -12.35 19.86 11.49
CA ILE A 74 -13.14 19.95 10.25
C ILE A 74 -13.40 18.60 9.59
N ALA A 75 -14.51 18.55 8.85
CA ALA A 75 -14.75 17.59 7.81
C ALA A 75 -14.08 18.06 6.51
N THR A 76 -13.03 17.36 6.08
CA THR A 76 -12.32 17.67 4.83
C THR A 76 -12.69 16.69 3.73
N THR A 77 -12.22 16.89 2.50
CA THR A 77 -12.53 16.02 1.36
C THR A 77 -11.34 15.13 1.02
N SER A 78 -11.56 13.83 0.84
CA SER A 78 -10.58 12.92 0.25
C SER A 78 -10.48 13.18 -1.25
N LEU A 79 -9.30 13.54 -1.73
CA LEU A 79 -9.04 13.73 -3.16
C LEU A 79 -9.02 12.41 -3.95
N VAL A 80 -8.94 11.27 -3.24
CA VAL A 80 -8.97 9.95 -3.88
C VAL A 80 -10.41 9.52 -4.15
N THR A 81 -11.27 9.60 -3.13
CA THR A 81 -12.65 9.08 -3.17
C THR A 81 -13.69 10.15 -3.47
N GLY A 82 -13.35 11.43 -3.32
CA GLY A 82 -14.27 12.56 -3.42
C GLY A 82 -15.24 12.67 -2.23
N LYS A 83 -15.12 11.79 -1.23
CA LYS A 83 -15.98 11.79 -0.05
C LYS A 83 -15.38 12.62 1.08
N GLU A 84 -16.25 13.02 1.98
CA GLU A 84 -15.86 13.59 3.26
C GLU A 84 -14.98 12.61 4.05
N THR A 85 -13.92 13.12 4.68
CA THR A 85 -12.94 12.35 5.44
C THR A 85 -12.41 13.14 6.63
N TYR A 86 -11.83 12.40 7.58
CA TYR A 86 -11.09 12.94 8.71
C TYR A 86 -9.59 12.76 8.51
N ALA A 87 -8.79 13.81 8.73
CA ALA A 87 -7.34 13.79 8.51
C ALA A 87 -6.58 14.61 9.56
N PRO A 88 -6.44 14.09 10.80
CA PRO A 88 -5.83 14.84 11.91
C PRO A 88 -4.31 14.86 11.79
N LEU A 89 -3.78 15.77 10.96
CA LEU A 89 -2.35 15.92 10.72
C LEU A 89 -1.97 17.39 10.91
N GLY A 90 -1.03 17.67 11.80
CA GLY A 90 -0.57 19.04 12.06
C GLY A 90 -0.06 19.77 10.81
N SER A 91 0.48 19.04 9.82
CA SER A 91 0.89 19.62 8.53
C SER A 91 -0.28 20.07 7.65
N LEU A 92 -1.46 19.47 7.81
CA LEU A 92 -2.70 19.92 7.18
C LEU A 92 -3.25 21.13 7.91
N ALA A 93 -3.35 21.07 9.24
CA ALA A 93 -3.83 22.18 10.06
C ALA A 93 -3.10 23.51 9.79
N ASN A 94 -1.77 23.47 9.60
CA ASN A 94 -0.99 24.66 9.23
C ASN A 94 -1.35 25.24 7.86
N ARG A 95 -1.58 24.37 6.86
CA ARG A 95 -1.98 24.80 5.50
C ARG A 95 -3.40 25.33 5.50
N GLU A 96 -4.30 24.66 6.20
CA GLU A 96 -5.68 25.07 6.37
C GLU A 96 -5.77 26.42 7.09
N GLY A 97 -5.04 26.60 8.19
CA GLY A 97 -4.98 27.88 8.90
C GLY A 97 -4.54 29.05 8.00
N ARG A 98 -3.57 28.81 7.10
CA ARG A 98 -3.18 29.79 6.08
C ARG A 98 -4.31 30.12 5.11
N VAL A 99 -5.03 29.13 4.61
CA VAL A 99 -6.17 29.34 3.70
C VAL A 99 -7.29 30.11 4.40
N ALA A 100 -7.60 29.77 5.66
CA ALA A 100 -8.59 30.50 6.45
C ALA A 100 -8.17 31.97 6.65
N ALA A 101 -6.92 32.21 7.02
CA ALA A 101 -6.38 33.57 7.22
C ALA A 101 -6.41 34.41 5.93
N ASP A 102 -6.03 33.83 4.79
CA ASP A 102 -6.11 34.51 3.48
C ASP A 102 -7.56 34.95 3.21
N ASN A 103 -8.55 34.07 3.41
CA ASN A 103 -9.94 34.40 3.14
C ASN A 103 -10.52 35.41 4.14
N MET A 104 -10.14 35.37 5.42
CA MET A 104 -10.49 36.41 6.40
C MET A 104 -9.93 37.78 6.00
N ALA A 105 -8.77 37.83 5.34
CA ALA A 105 -8.15 39.03 4.82
C ALA A 105 -8.67 39.46 3.42
N GLY A 106 -9.67 38.77 2.87
CA GLY A 106 -10.21 39.04 1.53
C GLY A 106 -9.36 38.52 0.36
N ILE A 107 -8.35 37.68 0.63
CA ILE A 107 -7.53 37.03 -0.39
C ILE A 107 -8.20 35.70 -0.78
N PRO A 108 -8.62 35.51 -2.04
CA PRO A 108 -9.36 34.31 -2.45
C PRO A 108 -8.43 33.10 -2.60
N THR A 109 -8.33 32.29 -1.54
CA THR A 109 -7.53 31.05 -1.51
C THR A 109 -8.42 29.84 -1.26
N THR A 110 -8.06 28.66 -1.81
CA THR A 110 -8.83 27.42 -1.62
C THR A 110 -7.99 26.26 -1.10
N PHE A 111 -8.65 25.35 -0.39
CA PHE A 111 -8.16 24.05 0.02
C PHE A 111 -9.06 22.96 -0.58
N ASP A 112 -8.53 22.19 -1.53
CA ASP A 112 -9.34 21.22 -2.28
C ASP A 112 -9.59 19.90 -1.55
N GLY A 113 -8.77 19.58 -0.54
CA GLY A 113 -8.86 18.33 0.21
C GLY A 113 -7.49 17.69 0.43
N VAL A 114 -7.52 16.40 0.77
CA VAL A 114 -6.36 15.65 1.26
C VAL A 114 -6.22 14.30 0.57
N VAL A 115 -4.98 13.80 0.51
CA VAL A 115 -4.68 12.41 0.13
C VAL A 115 -4.24 11.56 1.32
N GLY A 116 -4.17 12.13 2.54
CA GLY A 116 -3.88 11.34 3.75
C GLY A 116 -2.42 10.87 3.89
N SER A 117 -1.44 11.66 3.47
CA SER A 117 -0.02 11.29 3.57
C SER A 117 0.49 11.30 5.01
N PHE A 118 1.16 10.23 5.44
CA PHE A 118 1.88 10.17 6.70
C PHE A 118 3.20 9.38 6.57
N ILE A 119 4.10 9.62 7.52
CA ILE A 119 5.37 8.90 7.65
C ILE A 119 5.75 8.81 9.13
N MET A 120 6.29 7.67 9.55
CA MET A 120 6.61 7.38 10.94
C MET A 120 7.92 6.60 11.06
N LYS A 121 8.70 6.94 12.09
CA LYS A 121 9.84 6.15 12.55
C LYS A 121 9.38 4.99 13.43
N ALA A 122 9.73 3.78 13.05
CA ALA A 122 9.54 2.58 13.86
C ALA A 122 10.92 1.95 14.10
N PHE A 123 11.57 2.33 15.20
CA PHE A 123 12.97 1.94 15.50
C PHE A 123 13.93 2.33 14.36
N GLU A 124 14.59 1.35 13.73
CA GLU A 124 15.47 1.50 12.56
C GLU A 124 14.72 1.40 11.23
N ARG A 125 13.39 1.37 11.27
CA ARG A 125 12.51 1.29 10.09
C ARG A 125 11.70 2.55 9.89
N CYS A 126 11.27 2.73 8.66
CA CYS A 126 10.35 3.77 8.23
C CYS A 126 9.08 3.11 7.68
N ILE A 127 7.92 3.64 8.09
CA ILE A 127 6.59 3.25 7.58
C ILE A 127 5.92 4.50 7.09
N ALA A 128 5.40 4.49 5.87
CA ALA A 128 4.75 5.63 5.28
C ALA A 128 3.62 5.21 4.35
N ALA A 129 2.63 6.08 4.17
CA ALA A 129 1.58 5.88 3.19
C ALA A 129 1.05 7.22 2.67
N THR A 130 0.43 7.16 1.51
CA THR A 130 -0.42 8.21 0.95
C THR A 130 -1.53 7.58 0.12
N GLY A 131 -2.66 8.25 -0.01
CA GLY A 131 -3.87 7.72 -0.61
C GLY A 131 -4.56 6.68 0.28
N ILE A 132 -5.22 5.71 -0.33
CA ILE A 132 -6.00 4.66 0.37
C ILE A 132 -5.36 3.28 0.21
N THR A 133 -5.61 2.38 1.16
CA THR A 133 -5.15 0.98 1.08
C THR A 133 -5.97 0.19 0.07
N TYR A 134 -5.51 -1.01 -0.29
CA TYR A 134 -6.23 -1.93 -1.16
C TYR A 134 -7.61 -2.28 -0.57
N GLU A 135 -7.68 -2.58 0.72
CA GLU A 135 -8.93 -2.93 1.41
C GLU A 135 -9.91 -1.75 1.43
N ALA A 136 -9.39 -0.54 1.66
CA ALA A 136 -10.19 0.68 1.60
C ALA A 136 -10.70 0.95 0.18
N ALA A 137 -9.86 0.76 -0.85
CA ALA A 137 -10.28 0.90 -2.24
C ALA A 137 -11.39 -0.10 -2.62
N MET A 138 -11.25 -1.36 -2.21
CA MET A 138 -12.29 -2.38 -2.40
C MET A 138 -13.58 -2.01 -1.67
N ALA A 139 -13.50 -1.53 -0.43
CA ALA A 139 -14.67 -1.09 0.36
C ALA A 139 -15.36 0.15 -0.24
N GLU A 140 -14.61 1.01 -0.90
CA GLU A 140 -15.10 2.19 -1.61
C GLU A 140 -15.73 1.87 -2.98
N GLY A 141 -15.61 0.62 -3.44
CA GLY A 141 -16.23 0.13 -4.67
C GLY A 141 -15.38 0.28 -5.93
N PHE A 142 -14.08 0.55 -5.78
CA PHE A 142 -13.13 0.52 -6.91
C PHE A 142 -12.90 -0.93 -7.38
N ASP A 143 -12.56 -1.10 -8.66
CA ASP A 143 -12.09 -2.38 -9.19
C ASP A 143 -10.58 -2.49 -8.91
N ALA A 144 -10.25 -2.51 -7.63
CA ALA A 144 -8.89 -2.28 -7.16
C ALA A 144 -8.00 -3.53 -7.36
N ASP A 145 -6.73 -3.28 -7.59
CA ASP A 145 -5.64 -4.24 -7.41
C ASP A 145 -4.39 -3.49 -6.91
N TYR A 146 -3.29 -4.21 -6.66
CA TYR A 146 -2.05 -3.62 -6.20
C TYR A 146 -0.81 -4.28 -6.80
N ALA A 147 0.24 -3.48 -7.01
CA ALA A 147 1.59 -3.95 -7.25
C ALA A 147 2.36 -3.97 -5.93
N LEU A 148 2.99 -5.10 -5.59
CA LEU A 148 3.89 -5.20 -4.43
C LEU A 148 5.30 -5.47 -4.90
N THR A 149 6.21 -4.54 -4.63
CA THR A 149 7.60 -4.58 -5.07
C THR A 149 8.54 -4.45 -3.88
N ALA A 150 9.72 -5.06 -3.98
CA ALA A 150 10.75 -5.00 -2.94
C ALA A 150 12.16 -4.78 -3.56
N PRO A 151 12.37 -3.66 -4.29
CA PRO A 151 13.67 -3.31 -4.86
C PRO A 151 14.68 -2.85 -3.79
N ALA A 152 15.94 -2.72 -4.20
CA ALA A 152 16.92 -1.93 -3.46
C ALA A 152 16.51 -0.45 -3.47
N ASP A 153 16.76 0.25 -2.37
CA ASP A 153 16.35 1.62 -2.12
C ASP A 153 17.18 2.67 -2.89
N ARG A 154 18.36 2.25 -3.38
CA ARG A 154 19.33 2.99 -4.19
C ARG A 154 20.05 2.04 -5.13
N ALA A 155 21.09 2.50 -5.85
CA ALA A 155 21.83 1.61 -6.73
C ALA A 155 22.41 0.41 -5.96
N HIS A 156 22.17 -0.80 -6.46
CA HIS A 156 22.52 -2.07 -5.80
C HIS A 156 24.03 -2.24 -5.52
N PHE A 157 24.90 -1.51 -6.23
CA PHE A 157 26.34 -1.52 -6.01
C PHE A 157 26.81 -0.44 -5.02
N PHE A 158 25.91 0.43 -4.56
CA PHE A 158 26.26 1.52 -3.66
C PHE A 158 26.27 1.02 -2.20
N PRO A 159 27.28 1.38 -1.38
CA PRO A 159 27.34 0.96 0.02
C PRO A 159 26.11 1.40 0.83
N GLY A 160 25.60 0.51 1.66
CA GLY A 160 24.47 0.80 2.54
C GLY A 160 23.10 0.79 1.85
N GLU A 161 23.01 0.23 0.64
CA GLU A 161 21.71 -0.12 0.06
C GLU A 161 20.91 -1.00 1.02
N ALA A 162 19.60 -0.82 0.99
CA ALA A 162 18.68 -1.69 1.68
C ALA A 162 17.45 -1.94 0.83
N ILE A 163 16.73 -3.02 1.10
CA ILE A 163 15.44 -3.24 0.45
C ILE A 163 14.39 -2.27 0.99
N ALA A 164 13.69 -1.62 0.06
CA ALA A 164 12.48 -0.86 0.31
C ALA A 164 11.29 -1.61 -0.31
N ILE A 165 10.23 -1.77 0.46
CA ILE A 165 8.98 -2.39 0.02
C ILE A 165 7.99 -1.29 -0.32
N TYR A 166 7.37 -1.40 -1.50
CA TYR A 166 6.30 -0.51 -1.92
C TYR A 166 5.08 -1.30 -2.38
N GLN A 167 3.91 -0.87 -1.91
CA GLN A 167 2.62 -1.36 -2.39
C GLN A 167 1.89 -0.21 -3.07
N LEU A 168 1.72 -0.30 -4.39
CA LEU A 168 1.00 0.69 -5.20
C LEU A 168 -0.40 0.15 -5.49
N VAL A 169 -1.42 0.84 -5.01
CA VAL A 169 -2.84 0.49 -5.17
C VAL A 169 -3.41 1.28 -6.33
N PHE A 170 -4.16 0.61 -7.22
CA PHE A 170 -4.72 1.23 -8.42
C PHE A 170 -6.11 0.67 -8.75
N ASP A 171 -6.93 1.46 -9.44
CA ASP A 171 -8.19 1.01 -10.03
C ASP A 171 -7.92 0.42 -11.43
N LYS A 172 -8.29 -0.84 -11.67
CA LYS A 172 -8.05 -1.51 -12.96
C LYS A 172 -8.85 -0.89 -14.11
N ARG A 173 -10.02 -0.29 -13.83
CA ARG A 173 -10.88 0.28 -14.88
C ARG A 173 -10.36 1.61 -15.37
N SER A 174 -10.10 2.53 -14.46
CA SER A 174 -9.67 3.88 -14.80
C SER A 174 -8.14 4.04 -14.82
N ARG A 175 -7.41 3.00 -14.40
CA ARG A 175 -5.94 3.02 -14.22
C ARG A 175 -5.44 4.08 -13.25
N ARG A 176 -6.34 4.67 -12.43
CA ARG A 176 -5.98 5.70 -11.45
C ARG A 176 -5.18 5.05 -10.33
N VAL A 177 -4.09 5.70 -9.91
CA VAL A 177 -3.37 5.32 -8.70
C VAL A 177 -4.15 5.86 -7.49
N LEU A 178 -4.52 4.96 -6.59
CA LEU A 178 -5.36 5.24 -5.42
C LEU A 178 -4.54 5.40 -4.14
N GLY A 179 -3.36 4.79 -4.07
CA GLY A 179 -2.50 4.86 -2.90
C GLY A 179 -1.11 4.27 -3.12
N LEU A 180 -0.18 4.66 -2.27
CA LEU A 180 1.16 4.09 -2.18
C LEU A 180 1.52 3.90 -0.69
N GLN A 181 1.90 2.68 -0.31
CA GLN A 181 2.50 2.40 0.99
C GLN A 181 3.98 2.06 0.83
N GLY A 182 4.79 2.43 1.83
CA GLY A 182 6.22 2.20 1.86
C GLY A 182 6.69 1.65 3.22
N PHE A 183 7.56 0.66 3.19
CA PHE A 183 8.24 0.10 4.35
C PHE A 183 9.71 -0.14 4.05
N GLY A 184 10.62 0.30 4.90
CA GLY A 184 12.05 0.10 4.67
C GLY A 184 12.91 0.52 5.85
N MET A 185 14.22 0.64 5.61
CA MET A 185 15.14 1.24 6.57
C MET A 185 14.77 2.72 6.82
N MET A 186 15.09 3.22 8.01
CA MET A 186 14.97 4.65 8.30
C MET A 186 16.03 5.45 7.52
N ASN A 187 15.67 5.84 6.30
CA ASN A 187 16.46 6.70 5.42
C ASN A 187 15.54 7.56 4.52
N ASP A 188 16.14 8.25 3.57
CA ASP A 188 15.50 9.18 2.63
C ASP A 188 14.67 8.51 1.54
N SER A 189 14.82 7.19 1.32
CA SER A 189 14.23 6.53 0.17
C SER A 189 12.70 6.56 0.20
N ILE A 190 12.12 6.10 1.32
CA ILE A 190 10.66 6.01 1.49
C ILE A 190 10.01 7.40 1.44
N SER A 191 10.59 8.40 2.10
CA SER A 191 10.01 9.74 2.18
C SER A 191 9.92 10.39 0.80
N ALA A 192 10.95 10.26 -0.04
CA ALA A 192 10.96 10.82 -1.38
C ALA A 192 9.85 10.25 -2.27
N ARG A 193 9.63 8.93 -2.26
CA ARG A 193 8.64 8.27 -3.12
C ARG A 193 7.22 8.52 -2.64
N ILE A 194 7.00 8.54 -1.32
CA ILE A 194 5.68 8.85 -0.76
C ILE A 194 5.31 10.31 -1.01
N ALA A 195 6.27 11.24 -0.93
CA ALA A 195 6.03 12.65 -1.27
C ALA A 195 5.68 12.82 -2.76
N ALA A 196 6.42 12.19 -3.66
CA ALA A 196 6.13 12.22 -5.10
C ALA A 196 4.75 11.64 -5.41
N ALA A 197 4.44 10.46 -4.86
CA ALA A 197 3.14 9.82 -5.03
C ALA A 197 1.99 10.68 -4.48
N ALA A 198 2.18 11.34 -3.33
CA ALA A 198 1.15 12.20 -2.76
C ALA A 198 0.77 13.36 -3.69
N VAL A 199 1.77 13.98 -4.33
CA VAL A 199 1.54 15.05 -5.31
C VAL A 199 0.78 14.51 -6.51
N MET A 200 1.23 13.39 -7.09
CA MET A 200 0.58 12.80 -8.27
C MET A 200 -0.85 12.31 -7.99
N ILE A 201 -1.07 11.59 -6.89
CA ILE A 201 -2.41 11.12 -6.48
C ILE A 201 -3.36 12.29 -6.24
N SER A 202 -2.86 13.41 -5.69
CA SER A 202 -3.69 14.62 -5.48
C SER A 202 -4.21 15.23 -6.79
N LYS A 203 -3.59 14.89 -7.92
CA LYS A 203 -4.00 15.31 -9.27
C LYS A 203 -4.78 14.23 -10.02
N GLY A 204 -5.09 13.11 -9.37
CA GLY A 204 -5.81 12.00 -9.99
C GLY A 204 -4.98 11.23 -11.02
N ALA A 205 -3.66 11.26 -10.91
CA ALA A 205 -2.73 10.62 -11.82
C ALA A 205 -3.00 9.11 -12.01
N VAL A 206 -2.69 8.64 -13.21
CA VAL A 206 -2.85 7.24 -13.64
C VAL A 206 -1.50 6.49 -13.58
N ILE A 207 -1.54 5.17 -13.76
CA ILE A 207 -0.34 4.31 -13.75
C ILE A 207 0.75 4.85 -14.69
N GLU A 208 0.36 5.32 -15.88
CA GLU A 208 1.27 5.88 -16.89
C GLU A 208 2.07 7.08 -16.38
N ASP A 209 1.45 7.96 -15.62
CA ASP A 209 2.13 9.12 -15.04
C ASP A 209 3.24 8.67 -14.08
N PHE A 210 3.00 7.60 -13.33
CA PHE A 210 4.00 7.02 -12.42
C PHE A 210 5.10 6.26 -13.16
N MET A 211 4.78 5.62 -14.29
CA MET A 211 5.78 4.96 -15.14
C MET A 211 6.78 5.97 -15.71
N LEU A 212 6.28 7.14 -16.12
CA LEU A 212 7.07 8.20 -16.77
C LEU A 212 7.59 9.26 -15.79
N ALA A 213 7.28 9.15 -14.49
CA ALA A 213 7.73 10.11 -13.49
C ALA A 213 9.26 10.22 -13.46
N GLU A 214 9.77 11.42 -13.76
CA GLU A 214 11.20 11.73 -13.70
C GLU A 214 11.63 11.97 -12.24
N MET A 215 12.27 10.96 -11.65
CA MET A 215 12.82 11.03 -10.31
C MET A 215 14.30 11.43 -10.34
N ALA A 216 14.72 12.27 -9.39
CA ALA A 216 16.12 12.64 -9.26
C ALA A 216 17.00 11.40 -9.00
N TYR A 217 18.04 11.22 -9.81
CA TYR A 217 18.89 10.05 -9.78
C TYR A 217 20.37 10.40 -9.59
N ALA A 218 20.97 9.74 -8.59
CA ALA A 218 22.38 9.38 -8.55
C ALA A 218 22.51 8.10 -7.70
N PRO A 219 23.59 7.29 -7.86
CA PRO A 219 23.73 6.00 -7.19
C PRO A 219 23.48 5.99 -5.67
N PRO A 220 23.84 7.04 -4.88
CA PRO A 220 23.56 7.08 -3.45
C PRO A 220 22.08 7.22 -3.08
N PHE A 221 21.20 7.68 -3.98
CA PHE A 221 19.83 8.12 -3.64
C PHE A 221 18.73 7.33 -4.36
N SER A 222 19.04 6.75 -5.51
CA SER A 222 18.07 6.00 -6.32
C SER A 222 18.74 4.97 -7.22
N ALA A 223 17.95 4.02 -7.71
CA ALA A 223 18.29 3.19 -8.86
C ALA A 223 17.93 3.93 -10.17
N ALA A 224 18.48 3.48 -11.30
CA ALA A 224 18.23 4.14 -12.60
C ALA A 224 16.75 4.09 -13.01
N ILE A 225 16.06 3.00 -12.65
CA ILE A 225 14.60 2.94 -12.63
C ILE A 225 14.20 3.13 -11.18
N ASP A 226 13.52 4.23 -10.86
CA ASP A 226 13.10 4.49 -9.50
C ASP A 226 12.10 3.42 -9.02
N SER A 227 12.05 3.19 -7.72
CA SER A 227 11.10 2.26 -7.11
C SER A 227 9.64 2.61 -7.44
N ILE A 228 9.32 3.90 -7.60
CA ILE A 228 7.97 4.32 -8.00
C ILE A 228 7.65 3.92 -9.44
N ASN A 229 8.62 4.04 -10.36
CA ASN A 229 8.44 3.60 -11.75
C ASN A 229 8.33 2.07 -11.82
N ALA A 230 9.18 1.35 -11.06
CA ALA A 230 9.14 -0.10 -10.99
C ALA A 230 7.79 -0.63 -10.49
N ALA A 231 7.23 -0.01 -9.44
CA ALA A 231 5.90 -0.35 -8.94
C ALA A 231 4.81 -0.09 -9.99
N ALA A 232 4.92 1.01 -10.75
CA ALA A 232 3.99 1.34 -11.82
C ALA A 232 4.09 0.37 -13.01
N TYR A 233 5.29 -0.06 -13.42
CA TYR A 233 5.45 -1.08 -14.45
C TYR A 233 4.82 -2.42 -14.06
N VAL A 234 4.92 -2.80 -12.78
CA VAL A 234 4.24 -4.01 -12.28
C VAL A 234 2.72 -3.81 -12.31
N ALA A 235 2.21 -2.65 -11.87
CA ALA A 235 0.79 -2.34 -11.92
C ALA A 235 0.24 -2.37 -13.35
N ASP A 236 0.96 -1.79 -14.30
CA ASP A 236 0.66 -1.80 -15.73
C ASP A 236 0.57 -3.23 -16.28
N ASN A 237 1.58 -4.07 -16.00
CA ASN A 237 1.57 -5.47 -16.43
C ASN A 237 0.40 -6.27 -15.82
N ILE A 238 0.03 -6.01 -14.57
CA ILE A 238 -1.13 -6.64 -13.93
C ILE A 238 -2.42 -6.16 -14.60
N CYS A 239 -2.56 -4.85 -14.80
CA CYS A 239 -3.76 -4.23 -15.35
C CYS A 239 -4.04 -4.72 -16.79
N ASP A 240 -3.00 -4.95 -17.58
CA ASP A 240 -3.10 -5.43 -18.96
C ASP A 240 -3.13 -6.97 -19.06
N GLY A 241 -3.12 -7.68 -17.94
CA GLY A 241 -3.11 -9.14 -17.90
C GLY A 241 -1.81 -9.79 -18.40
N ARG A 242 -0.75 -9.01 -18.60
CA ARG A 242 0.60 -9.49 -18.96
C ARG A 242 1.24 -10.26 -17.80
N MET A 243 0.98 -9.85 -16.57
CA MET A 243 1.46 -10.50 -15.36
C MET A 243 0.32 -11.17 -14.61
N ARG A 244 0.37 -12.49 -14.50
CA ARG A 244 -0.47 -13.26 -13.57
C ARG A 244 0.25 -13.37 -12.25
N LYS A 245 -0.42 -13.00 -11.15
CA LYS A 245 0.18 -12.97 -9.82
C LYS A 245 -0.64 -13.73 -8.79
N VAL A 246 0.03 -14.12 -7.71
CA VAL A 246 -0.59 -14.55 -6.46
C VAL A 246 -0.25 -13.56 -5.35
N GLY A 247 -1.24 -13.20 -4.54
CA GLY A 247 -1.09 -12.35 -3.37
C GLY A 247 -0.47 -13.10 -2.19
N LEU A 248 0.16 -12.37 -1.26
CA LEU A 248 0.83 -12.97 -0.11
C LEU A 248 -0.13 -13.74 0.81
N GLU A 249 -1.34 -13.23 1.03
CA GLU A 249 -2.34 -13.91 1.86
C GLU A 249 -2.69 -15.29 1.31
N HIS A 250 -2.99 -15.38 0.01
CA HIS A 250 -3.28 -16.66 -0.64
C HIS A 250 -2.07 -17.59 -0.57
N PHE A 251 -0.87 -17.08 -0.84
CA PHE A 251 0.35 -17.87 -0.74
C PHE A 251 0.59 -18.41 0.68
N PHE A 252 0.37 -17.60 1.73
CA PHE A 252 0.52 -18.05 3.12
C PHE A 252 -0.54 -19.07 3.51
N ASN A 253 -1.79 -18.86 3.12
CA ASN A 253 -2.86 -19.83 3.32
C ASN A 253 -2.53 -21.19 2.68
N TRP A 254 -1.86 -21.20 1.53
CA TRP A 254 -1.39 -22.41 0.87
C TRP A 254 -0.17 -23.04 1.56
N MET A 255 0.77 -22.22 2.05
CA MET A 255 1.94 -22.71 2.81
C MET A 255 1.56 -23.32 4.16
N GLU A 256 0.47 -22.87 4.79
CA GLU A 256 -0.08 -23.48 6.01
C GLU A 256 -0.68 -24.86 5.75
N ASP A 257 -1.35 -25.03 4.61
CA ASP A 257 -2.03 -26.27 4.24
C ASP A 257 -2.06 -26.46 2.72
N PHE A 258 -1.08 -27.21 2.21
CA PHE A 258 -0.96 -27.55 0.80
C PHE A 258 -2.17 -28.30 0.23
N SER A 259 -3.03 -28.88 1.07
CA SER A 259 -4.22 -29.60 0.59
C SER A 259 -5.34 -28.64 0.13
N ARG A 260 -5.27 -27.35 0.49
CA ARG A 260 -6.22 -26.33 0.03
C ARG A 260 -6.15 -26.11 -1.48
N GLU A 261 -4.95 -26.20 -2.04
CA GLU A 261 -4.68 -26.09 -3.47
C GLU A 261 -3.74 -27.23 -3.90
N PRO A 262 -4.26 -28.47 -4.06
CA PRO A 262 -3.43 -29.67 -4.22
C PRO A 262 -2.68 -29.72 -5.56
N ASP A 263 -3.09 -28.91 -6.55
CA ASP A 263 -2.46 -28.79 -7.85
C ASP A 263 -1.43 -27.65 -7.95
N TRP A 264 -1.25 -26.87 -6.88
CA TRP A 264 -0.26 -25.79 -6.85
C TRP A 264 1.12 -26.30 -6.48
N ARG A 265 2.16 -25.73 -7.10
CA ARG A 265 3.56 -26.00 -6.80
C ARG A 265 4.35 -24.72 -6.73
N ALA A 266 5.33 -24.67 -5.84
CA ALA A 266 6.35 -23.62 -5.86
C ALA A 266 7.38 -23.95 -6.95
N LEU A 267 7.66 -23.00 -7.84
CA LEU A 267 8.80 -23.02 -8.77
C LEU A 267 9.82 -22.00 -8.28
N ASP A 268 10.81 -22.46 -7.52
CA ASP A 268 11.86 -21.62 -6.96
C ASP A 268 13.04 -21.51 -7.90
N ILE A 269 13.21 -20.31 -8.43
CA ILE A 269 14.24 -19.99 -9.43
C ILE A 269 15.47 -19.31 -8.82
N ARG A 270 15.57 -19.27 -7.48
CA ARG A 270 16.74 -18.73 -6.77
C ARG A 270 17.94 -19.68 -6.87
N HIS A 271 19.07 -19.22 -6.33
CA HIS A 271 20.28 -20.02 -6.30
C HIS A 271 20.04 -21.34 -5.52
N PRO A 272 20.65 -22.49 -5.90
CA PRO A 272 20.48 -23.76 -5.20
C PRO A 272 20.71 -23.73 -3.68
N GLN A 273 21.57 -22.83 -3.20
CA GLN A 273 21.80 -22.65 -1.77
C GLN A 273 20.64 -21.94 -1.03
N GLU A 274 19.83 -21.17 -1.75
CA GLU A 274 18.64 -20.53 -1.20
C GLU A 274 17.41 -21.42 -1.33
N SER A 275 17.28 -22.15 -2.44
CA SER A 275 16.11 -22.99 -2.74
C SER A 275 16.22 -24.41 -2.17
N GLY A 276 17.43 -24.96 -2.06
CA GLY A 276 17.69 -26.31 -1.53
C GLY A 276 17.10 -26.58 -0.15
N PRO A 277 17.22 -25.67 0.84
CA PRO A 277 16.58 -25.85 2.15
C PRO A 277 15.05 -26.03 2.08
N PHE A 278 14.39 -25.36 1.13
CA PHE A 278 12.95 -25.47 0.93
C PHE A 278 12.58 -26.81 0.28
N VAL A 279 13.34 -27.24 -0.74
CA VAL A 279 13.16 -28.58 -1.35
C VAL A 279 13.32 -29.67 -0.30
N LYS A 280 14.33 -29.57 0.57
CA LYS A 280 14.56 -30.52 1.67
C LYS A 280 13.42 -30.53 2.69
N LYS A 281 12.85 -29.36 3.02
CA LYS A 281 11.79 -29.22 4.02
C LYS A 281 10.42 -29.66 3.51
N PHE A 282 10.06 -29.29 2.29
CA PHE A 282 8.70 -29.48 1.74
C PHE A 282 8.58 -30.65 0.74
N GLY A 283 9.70 -31.12 0.22
CA GLY A 283 9.78 -32.15 -0.81
C GLY A 283 9.64 -31.58 -2.23
N SER A 284 10.26 -32.25 -3.21
CA SER A 284 10.20 -31.89 -4.63
C SER A 284 8.79 -31.91 -5.21
N ASP A 285 7.89 -32.69 -4.61
CA ASP A 285 6.49 -32.74 -4.99
C ASP A 285 5.71 -31.46 -4.67
N LYS A 286 6.23 -30.57 -3.83
CA LYS A 286 5.59 -29.29 -3.50
C LYS A 286 6.45 -28.10 -3.92
N TRP A 287 7.77 -28.30 -3.92
CA TRP A 287 8.77 -27.27 -4.13
C TRP A 287 9.77 -27.72 -5.19
N VAL A 288 9.58 -27.24 -6.41
CA VAL A 288 10.46 -27.50 -7.56
C VAL A 288 11.51 -26.40 -7.63
N ALA A 289 12.78 -26.76 -7.69
CA ALA A 289 13.88 -25.80 -7.81
C ALA A 289 14.55 -25.91 -9.19
N VAL A 290 14.50 -24.83 -9.97
CA VAL A 290 15.19 -24.71 -11.27
C VAL A 290 15.87 -23.35 -11.30
N PRO A 291 17.19 -23.26 -11.07
CA PRO A 291 17.87 -21.97 -10.98
C PRO A 291 17.62 -21.10 -12.21
N TYR A 292 17.42 -19.79 -12.01
CA TYR A 292 17.06 -18.84 -13.06
C TYR A 292 17.93 -18.96 -14.34
N ALA A 293 19.25 -19.11 -14.18
CA ALA A 293 20.19 -19.25 -15.30
C ALA A 293 19.99 -20.54 -16.13
N GLU A 294 19.33 -21.54 -15.56
CA GLU A 294 19.10 -22.85 -16.16
C GLU A 294 17.67 -23.04 -16.67
N VAL A 295 16.71 -22.22 -16.22
CA VAL A 295 15.29 -22.32 -16.61
C VAL A 295 15.13 -22.44 -18.12
N ARG A 296 15.84 -21.62 -18.91
CA ARG A 296 15.72 -21.66 -20.38
C ARG A 296 16.18 -22.97 -21.02
N LYS A 297 17.10 -23.68 -20.37
CA LYS A 297 17.64 -24.96 -20.86
C LYS A 297 16.85 -26.16 -20.31
N ARG A 298 16.26 -26.00 -19.12
CA ARG A 298 15.61 -27.06 -18.34
C ARG A 298 14.10 -26.90 -18.22
N TYR A 299 13.48 -26.04 -19.02
CA TYR A 299 12.04 -25.74 -18.90
C TYR A 299 11.15 -26.97 -19.13
N THR A 300 11.62 -27.97 -19.87
CA THR A 300 10.91 -29.23 -20.07
C THR A 300 10.80 -30.08 -18.79
N GLU A 301 11.60 -29.79 -17.75
CA GLU A 301 11.50 -30.41 -16.43
C GLU A 301 10.42 -29.74 -15.55
N ILE A 302 9.92 -28.58 -15.96
CA ILE A 302 8.91 -27.81 -15.22
C ILE A 302 7.53 -28.41 -15.50
N PRO A 303 6.76 -28.82 -14.47
CA PRO A 303 5.49 -29.50 -14.67
C PRO A 303 4.43 -28.56 -15.26
N ALA A 304 4.00 -28.86 -16.49
CA ALA A 304 3.01 -28.06 -17.22
C ALA A 304 1.55 -28.37 -16.84
N ASP A 305 1.31 -29.48 -16.14
CA ASP A 305 -0.01 -29.91 -15.66
C ASP A 305 -0.37 -29.31 -14.28
N LYS A 306 0.52 -28.52 -13.69
CA LYS A 306 0.37 -27.92 -12.37
C LYS A 306 0.30 -26.40 -12.44
N THR A 307 -0.30 -25.80 -11.41
CA THR A 307 -0.30 -24.35 -11.23
C THR A 307 0.98 -23.94 -10.52
N LEU A 308 1.83 -23.16 -11.17
CA LEU A 308 3.16 -22.84 -10.67
C LEU A 308 3.23 -21.45 -10.08
N ILE A 309 3.60 -21.35 -8.80
CA ILE A 309 3.97 -20.09 -8.16
C ILE A 309 5.46 -19.89 -8.34
N ILE A 310 5.84 -18.95 -9.20
CA ILE A 310 7.25 -18.65 -9.49
C ILE A 310 7.81 -17.76 -8.37
N LEU A 311 8.92 -18.20 -7.79
CA LEU A 311 9.53 -17.59 -6.62
C LEU A 311 10.96 -17.10 -6.90
N CYS A 312 11.18 -15.82 -6.64
CA CYS A 312 12.51 -15.21 -6.55
C CYS A 312 12.53 -14.18 -5.43
N ASP A 313 13.64 -13.46 -5.24
CA ASP A 313 13.74 -12.48 -4.15
C ASP A 313 12.82 -11.28 -4.32
N ALA A 314 12.78 -10.66 -5.50
CA ALA A 314 12.12 -9.37 -5.72
C ALA A 314 10.93 -9.41 -6.69
N GLY A 315 10.58 -10.59 -7.23
CA GLY A 315 9.54 -10.77 -8.25
C GLY A 315 9.99 -10.54 -9.70
N THR A 316 11.04 -9.75 -9.95
CA THR A 316 11.51 -9.40 -11.32
C THR A 316 11.87 -10.62 -12.16
N ARG A 317 12.81 -11.46 -11.69
CA ARG A 317 13.17 -12.72 -12.35
C ARG A 317 11.99 -13.67 -12.52
N SER A 318 11.03 -13.63 -11.59
CA SER A 318 9.85 -14.49 -11.66
C SER A 318 8.93 -14.07 -12.80
N TYR A 319 8.77 -12.77 -13.01
CA TYR A 319 8.02 -12.25 -14.15
C TYR A 319 8.72 -12.54 -15.48
N GLU A 320 10.04 -12.37 -15.56
CA GLU A 320 10.79 -12.76 -16.78
C GLU A 320 10.65 -14.24 -17.12
N VAL A 321 10.62 -15.11 -16.11
CA VAL A 321 10.37 -16.55 -16.29
C VAL A 321 8.93 -16.81 -16.69
N GLN A 322 7.93 -16.11 -16.12
CA GLN A 322 6.54 -16.21 -16.56
C GLN A 322 6.41 -15.88 -18.05
N VAL A 323 6.97 -14.74 -18.49
CA VAL A 323 6.96 -14.34 -19.90
C VAL A 323 7.62 -15.39 -20.80
N PHE A 324 8.75 -15.95 -20.37
CA PHE A 324 9.41 -17.02 -21.12
C PHE A 324 8.56 -18.28 -21.20
N LEU A 325 8.00 -18.74 -20.08
CA LEU A 325 7.18 -19.94 -20.01
C LEU A 325 5.90 -19.81 -20.84
N ASP A 326 5.30 -18.61 -20.88
CA ASP A 326 4.16 -18.31 -21.74
C ASP A 326 4.51 -18.49 -23.22
N ASN A 327 5.70 -18.06 -23.65
CA ASN A 327 6.18 -18.27 -25.01
C ASN A 327 6.45 -19.75 -25.33
N MET A 328 6.70 -20.57 -24.31
CA MET A 328 6.88 -22.03 -24.45
C MET A 328 5.57 -22.81 -24.27
N GLY A 329 4.43 -22.13 -24.08
CA GLY A 329 3.11 -22.75 -23.90
C GLY A 329 2.79 -23.22 -22.47
N VAL A 330 3.62 -22.87 -21.49
CA VAL A 330 3.40 -23.18 -20.06
C VAL A 330 2.74 -21.96 -19.40
N ASN A 331 1.43 -21.88 -19.57
CA ASN A 331 0.66 -20.66 -19.21
C ASN A 331 0.06 -20.71 -17.80
N ASN A 332 0.13 -21.86 -17.11
CA ASN A 332 -0.43 -22.05 -15.76
C ASN A 332 0.54 -21.59 -14.67
N THR A 333 1.00 -20.34 -14.78
CA THR A 333 2.03 -19.77 -13.91
C THR A 333 1.54 -18.47 -13.28
N MET A 334 1.97 -18.22 -12.05
CA MET A 334 1.70 -17.01 -11.28
C MET A 334 2.99 -16.53 -10.62
N VAL A 335 3.23 -15.22 -10.61
CA VAL A 335 4.34 -14.61 -9.88
C VAL A 335 3.91 -14.33 -8.44
N LEU A 336 4.73 -14.71 -7.47
CA LEU A 336 4.50 -14.28 -6.08
C LEU A 336 4.80 -12.78 -5.93
N SER A 337 3.79 -12.02 -5.52
CA SER A 337 3.90 -10.58 -5.27
C SER A 337 4.96 -10.28 -4.21
N GLY A 338 5.88 -9.35 -4.47
CA GLY A 338 6.96 -8.95 -3.55
C GLY A 338 8.12 -9.95 -3.38
N GLY A 339 7.89 -11.25 -3.65
CA GLY A 339 8.90 -12.30 -3.55
C GLY A 339 9.43 -12.54 -2.13
N PHE A 340 10.57 -13.24 -2.06
CA PHE A 340 11.21 -13.62 -0.80
C PHE A 340 11.73 -12.44 0.03
N ASN A 341 11.99 -11.29 -0.58
CA ASN A 341 12.37 -10.08 0.13
C ASN A 341 11.28 -9.63 1.11
N VAL A 342 10.01 -9.76 0.73
CA VAL A 342 8.89 -9.44 1.64
C VAL A 342 8.72 -10.53 2.69
N ILE A 343 8.74 -11.81 2.28
CA ILE A 343 8.56 -12.96 3.19
C ILE A 343 9.58 -12.93 4.35
N ARG A 344 10.88 -12.74 4.05
CA ARG A 344 11.94 -12.67 5.07
C ARG A 344 11.69 -11.58 6.12
N ARG A 345 11.02 -10.49 5.73
CA ARG A 345 10.74 -9.34 6.61
C ARG A 345 9.47 -9.50 7.44
N ILE A 346 8.54 -10.35 6.98
CA ILE A 346 7.35 -10.72 7.75
C ILE A 346 7.74 -11.67 8.90
N GLY A 347 8.73 -12.53 8.69
CA GLY A 347 9.22 -13.45 9.73
C GLY A 347 8.29 -14.64 9.92
N VAL A 348 8.13 -15.45 8.87
CA VAL A 348 7.24 -16.62 8.87
C VAL A 348 7.92 -17.85 9.50
N ASP A 349 7.18 -18.61 10.30
CA ASP A 349 7.73 -19.78 11.05
C ASP A 349 8.17 -20.94 10.16
N TRP A 350 7.61 -21.03 8.95
CA TRP A 350 7.97 -22.07 7.99
C TRP A 350 9.25 -21.76 7.21
N PHE A 351 9.85 -20.57 7.38
CA PHE A 351 11.12 -20.24 6.75
C PHE A 351 12.22 -21.20 7.25
N PRO A 352 13.01 -21.85 6.37
CA PRO A 352 14.16 -22.65 6.78
C PRO A 352 15.21 -21.77 7.48
N GLU A 353 15.80 -22.27 8.56
CA GLU A 353 16.90 -21.63 9.28
C GLU A 353 18.18 -21.51 8.44
#